data_AF-A0A9X4C0P5-F1
#
_entry.id   AF-A0A9X4C0P5-F1
#
_cell.length_a   1.000
_cell.length_b   1.000
_cell.length_c   1.000
_cell.angle_alpha   90.00
_cell.angle_beta   90.00
_cell.angle_gamma   90.00
#
_symmetry.space_group_name_H-M   'P 1'
#
loop_
_entity.id
_entity.type
_entity.pdbx_description
1 polymer ?
#
loop_
_entity_poly.entity_id
_entity_poly.type
_entity_poly.pdbx_seq_one_letter_code
_entity_poly.pdbx_strand_id
1 'polypeptide(L)'
;MPSILEPGEIEAAASSPPFLHLPPHNLFTLRAERLERLAEGHPLAEYLRLIAGLCRAQQQLLDDPPSTGPVDQQRLALCQQHGLPPFGADTLIREDDWQAWLAALLQRYAPPAQPAVIDAITLLRSADSGQLRSWAVALVSGQYSMVPAQLVPFLGAALQAAWSHWLLSAADLQLKPGDSLSQCPACGSPAMIGVVRHRGKHNGLRYLVCSLCACEWHVVRVKCVYCESSKGLDYLSFEDDRHAANQAPLRAEVCPGCNSYLKLLYLENDADAEALSADLSSLLLDMRLAQDGYQRLAPNLLLAPGDE
;
A
#
# COMPACT_ATOMS: atom_id res chain seq x y z
N MET A 1 36.28 27.88 -18.48
CA MET A 1 35.56 28.54 -17.37
C MET A 1 34.43 27.61 -16.98
N PRO A 2 34.33 27.13 -15.73
CA PRO A 2 33.17 26.35 -15.32
C PRO A 2 31.95 27.27 -15.36
N SER A 3 30.94 26.89 -16.16
CA SER A 3 29.67 27.59 -16.23
C SER A 3 28.95 27.38 -14.89
N ILE A 4 28.77 28.43 -14.13
CA ILE A 4 27.92 28.42 -12.94
C ILE A 4 26.49 28.48 -13.47
N LEU A 5 25.74 27.37 -13.33
CA LEU A 5 24.34 27.29 -13.73
C LEU A 5 23.48 28.04 -12.71
N GLU A 6 22.59 28.89 -13.19
CA GLU A 6 21.61 29.58 -12.35
C GLU A 6 20.57 28.57 -11.82
N PRO A 7 19.94 28.81 -10.65
CA PRO A 7 18.98 27.86 -10.05
C PRO A 7 17.88 27.35 -10.98
N GLY A 8 17.39 28.18 -11.93
CA GLY A 8 16.39 27.77 -12.93
C GLY A 8 16.95 26.98 -14.12
N GLU A 9 18.25 27.08 -14.41
CA GLU A 9 18.92 26.29 -15.44
C GLU A 9 19.28 24.89 -14.93
N ILE A 10 19.44 24.73 -13.62
CA ILE A 10 19.59 23.44 -12.94
C ILE A 10 18.27 22.64 -13.02
N GLU A 11 17.13 23.30 -12.87
CA GLU A 11 15.79 22.68 -13.02
C GLU A 11 15.47 22.29 -14.47
N ALA A 12 15.93 23.07 -15.46
CA ALA A 12 15.69 22.77 -16.88
C ALA A 12 16.60 21.65 -17.45
N ALA A 13 17.76 21.40 -16.83
CA ALA A 13 18.72 20.40 -17.28
C ALA A 13 18.44 18.97 -16.76
N ALA A 14 17.60 18.84 -15.73
CA ALA A 14 17.16 17.54 -15.20
C ALA A 14 15.77 17.21 -15.74
N SER A 15 15.61 16.11 -16.48
CA SER A 15 14.27 15.60 -16.78
C SER A 15 13.56 15.32 -15.45
N SER A 16 12.47 16.03 -15.17
CA SER A 16 11.69 15.81 -13.94
C SER A 16 11.38 14.32 -13.76
N PRO A 17 11.59 13.76 -12.57
CA PRO A 17 11.35 12.35 -12.35
C PRO A 17 9.88 12.02 -12.66
N PRO A 18 9.59 10.82 -13.20
CA PRO A 18 8.21 10.43 -13.42
C PRO A 18 7.47 10.49 -12.09
N PHE A 19 6.42 11.31 -12.04
CA PHE A 19 5.66 11.52 -10.82
C PHE A 19 4.99 10.22 -10.33
N LEU A 20 4.59 9.35 -11.25
CA LEU A 20 3.75 8.21 -10.96
C LEU A 20 4.28 6.93 -11.60
N HIS A 21 4.16 5.80 -10.89
CA HIS A 21 4.24 4.46 -11.47
C HIS A 21 2.96 3.69 -11.14
N LEU A 22 2.41 3.03 -12.16
CA LEU A 22 1.34 2.06 -11.98
C LEU A 22 1.93 0.75 -11.44
N PRO A 23 1.18 -0.03 -10.64
CA PRO A 23 1.63 -1.35 -10.26
C PRO A 23 1.81 -2.25 -11.49
N PRO A 24 2.67 -3.27 -11.45
CA PRO A 24 2.75 -4.23 -12.55
C PRO A 24 1.52 -5.13 -12.58
N HIS A 25 1.16 -5.66 -13.76
CA HIS A 25 0.00 -6.56 -13.90
C HIS A 25 0.13 -7.85 -13.08
N ASN A 26 1.35 -8.28 -12.74
CA ASN A 26 1.63 -9.45 -11.89
C ASN A 26 1.91 -9.07 -10.42
N LEU A 27 1.43 -7.90 -9.96
CA LEU A 27 1.64 -7.36 -8.61
C LEU A 27 1.43 -8.41 -7.50
N PHE A 28 0.30 -9.13 -7.55
CA PHE A 28 -0.06 -10.03 -6.47
C PHE A 28 0.70 -11.35 -6.53
N THR A 29 1.14 -11.79 -7.73
CA THR A 29 2.12 -12.89 -7.85
C THR A 29 3.43 -12.53 -7.15
N LEU A 30 4.00 -11.36 -7.44
CA LEU A 30 5.25 -10.91 -6.83
C LEU A 30 5.15 -10.82 -5.30
N ARG A 31 4.00 -10.32 -4.79
CA ARG A 31 3.68 -10.32 -3.35
C ARG A 31 3.67 -11.73 -2.77
N ALA A 32 2.95 -12.65 -3.40
CA ALA A 32 2.84 -14.02 -2.92
C ALA A 32 4.21 -14.72 -2.86
N GLU A 33 4.99 -14.61 -3.93
CA GLU A 33 6.35 -15.19 -4.01
C GLU A 33 7.27 -14.61 -2.93
N ARG A 34 7.18 -13.29 -2.68
CA ARG A 34 7.99 -12.65 -1.66
C ARG A 34 7.56 -13.06 -0.25
N LEU A 35 6.26 -13.15 0.02
CA LEU A 35 5.72 -13.61 1.31
C LEU A 35 6.12 -15.06 1.60
N GLU A 36 6.07 -15.97 0.61
CA GLU A 36 6.52 -17.37 0.79
C GLU A 36 8.00 -17.45 1.17
N ARG A 37 8.87 -16.69 0.48
CA ARG A 37 10.30 -16.62 0.81
C ARG A 37 10.52 -16.06 2.22
N LEU A 38 9.83 -14.98 2.58
CA LEU A 38 9.93 -14.36 3.89
C LEU A 38 9.36 -15.22 5.02
N ALA A 39 8.47 -16.17 4.72
CA ALA A 39 7.92 -17.08 5.73
C ALA A 39 8.91 -18.14 6.21
N GLU A 40 10.00 -18.39 5.49
CA GLU A 40 11.03 -19.35 5.90
C GLU A 40 11.76 -18.86 7.16
N GLY A 41 11.67 -19.62 8.26
CA GLY A 41 12.29 -19.27 9.54
C GLY A 41 11.67 -18.07 10.28
N HIS A 42 10.56 -17.51 9.79
CA HIS A 42 9.93 -16.33 10.39
C HIS A 42 8.94 -16.69 11.51
N PRO A 43 8.90 -15.95 12.64
CA PRO A 43 7.97 -16.23 13.74
C PRO A 43 6.48 -16.21 13.33
N LEU A 44 6.13 -15.40 12.33
CA LEU A 44 4.78 -15.31 11.75
C LEU A 44 4.60 -16.12 10.46
N ALA A 45 5.38 -17.18 10.26
CA ALA A 45 5.40 -17.94 9.00
C ALA A 45 4.01 -18.39 8.52
N GLU A 46 3.17 -18.90 9.42
CA GLU A 46 1.82 -19.37 9.06
C GLU A 46 0.93 -18.23 8.53
N TYR A 47 1.00 -17.06 9.17
CA TYR A 47 0.27 -15.88 8.74
C TYR A 47 0.81 -15.35 7.40
N LEU A 48 2.14 -15.29 7.22
CA LEU A 48 2.72 -14.87 5.93
C LEU A 48 2.30 -15.80 4.78
N ARG A 49 2.25 -17.12 5.01
CA ARG A 49 1.74 -18.09 4.02
C ARG A 49 0.24 -17.97 3.77
N LEU A 50 -0.55 -17.66 4.80
CA LEU A 50 -1.98 -17.37 4.65
C LEU A 50 -2.19 -16.18 3.70
N ILE A 51 -1.46 -15.09 3.91
CA ILE A 51 -1.52 -13.90 3.05
C ILE A 51 -0.94 -14.18 1.67
N ALA A 52 0.11 -14.98 1.54
CA ALA A 52 0.63 -15.40 0.23
C ALA A 52 -0.43 -16.15 -0.59
N GLY A 53 -1.18 -17.05 0.04
CA GLY A 53 -2.33 -17.72 -0.57
C GLY A 53 -3.41 -16.73 -1.01
N LEU A 54 -3.66 -15.70 -0.21
CA LEU A 54 -4.64 -14.67 -0.52
C LEU A 54 -4.19 -13.81 -1.71
N CYS A 55 -2.91 -13.44 -1.77
CA CYS A 55 -2.33 -12.75 -2.92
C CYS A 55 -2.40 -13.59 -4.21
N ARG A 56 -2.23 -14.91 -4.15
CA ARG A 56 -2.47 -15.77 -5.32
C ARG A 56 -3.91 -15.67 -5.82
N ALA A 57 -4.90 -15.64 -4.92
CA ALA A 57 -6.30 -15.44 -5.30
C ALA A 57 -6.55 -14.02 -5.84
N GLN A 58 -5.92 -12.98 -5.29
CA GLN A 58 -5.97 -11.62 -5.84
C GLN A 58 -5.42 -11.56 -7.27
N GLN A 59 -4.32 -12.27 -7.57
CA GLN A 59 -3.79 -12.32 -8.93
C GLN A 59 -4.79 -12.98 -9.88
N GLN A 60 -5.38 -14.11 -9.48
CA GLN A 60 -6.39 -14.78 -10.30
C GLN A 60 -7.57 -13.85 -10.62
N LEU A 61 -8.01 -13.02 -9.65
CA LEU A 61 -9.04 -12.00 -9.88
C LEU A 61 -8.58 -10.91 -10.83
N LEU A 62 -7.32 -10.47 -10.74
CA LEU A 62 -6.80 -9.43 -11.62
C LEU A 62 -6.70 -9.93 -13.08
N ASP A 63 -6.34 -11.20 -13.26
CA ASP A 63 -6.20 -11.85 -14.57
C ASP A 63 -7.57 -12.21 -15.19
N ASP A 64 -8.55 -12.57 -14.36
CA ASP A 64 -9.92 -12.92 -14.75
C ASP A 64 -10.92 -12.14 -13.86
N PRO A 65 -11.16 -10.85 -14.14
CA PRO A 65 -11.96 -9.98 -13.28
C PRO A 65 -13.44 -10.37 -13.29
N PRO A 66 -14.15 -10.24 -12.16
CA PRO A 66 -15.60 -10.41 -12.14
C PRO A 66 -16.28 -9.36 -13.03
N SER A 67 -17.43 -9.71 -13.59
CA SER A 67 -18.24 -8.76 -14.37
C SER A 67 -18.75 -7.63 -13.47
N THR A 68 -18.17 -6.44 -13.66
CA THR A 68 -18.56 -5.18 -13.00
C THR A 68 -18.82 -4.11 -14.06
N GLY A 69 -19.43 -2.99 -13.68
CA GLY A 69 -19.61 -1.87 -14.60
C GLY A 69 -18.27 -1.36 -15.17
N PRO A 70 -18.23 -0.84 -16.40
CA PRO A 70 -17.02 -0.21 -16.91
C PRO A 70 -16.67 1.03 -16.08
N VAL A 71 -15.38 1.38 -16.04
CA VAL A 71 -14.93 2.62 -15.39
C VAL A 71 -15.60 3.83 -16.05
N ASP A 72 -16.28 4.64 -15.24
CA ASP A 72 -16.96 5.86 -15.68
C ASP A 72 -15.95 6.89 -16.22
N GLN A 73 -15.94 7.05 -17.54
CA GLN A 73 -15.04 7.97 -18.25
C GLN A 73 -15.34 9.44 -17.94
N GLN A 74 -16.59 9.80 -17.63
CA GLN A 74 -16.95 11.17 -17.26
C GLN A 74 -16.39 11.52 -15.88
N ARG A 75 -16.47 10.58 -14.93
CA ARG A 75 -15.81 10.68 -13.62
C ARG A 75 -14.31 10.87 -13.77
N LEU A 76 -13.65 10.04 -14.58
CA LEU A 76 -12.20 10.16 -14.82
C LEU A 76 -11.83 11.56 -15.33
N ALA A 77 -12.52 12.04 -16.36
CA ALA A 77 -12.25 13.35 -16.96
C ALA A 77 -12.46 14.49 -15.97
N LEU A 78 -13.56 14.47 -15.19
CA LEU A 78 -13.87 15.49 -14.20
C LEU A 78 -12.84 15.49 -13.06
N CYS A 79 -12.49 14.32 -12.54
CA CYS A 79 -11.49 14.18 -11.49
C CYS A 79 -10.12 14.70 -11.95
N GLN A 80 -9.68 14.35 -13.17
CA GLN A 80 -8.42 14.86 -13.73
C GLN A 80 -8.45 16.39 -13.92
N GLN A 81 -9.57 16.94 -14.39
CA GLN A 81 -9.74 18.39 -14.56
C GLN A 81 -9.58 19.13 -13.23
N HIS A 82 -10.10 18.57 -12.13
CA HIS A 82 -10.08 19.18 -10.81
C HIS A 82 -8.93 18.70 -9.90
N GLY A 83 -8.07 17.80 -10.37
CA GLY A 83 -6.97 17.24 -9.56
C GLY A 83 -7.45 16.34 -8.41
N LEU A 84 -8.62 15.73 -8.54
CA LEU A 84 -9.20 14.84 -7.55
C LEU A 84 -8.84 13.37 -7.84
N PRO A 85 -8.79 12.48 -6.82
CA PRO A 85 -8.57 11.07 -7.04
C PRO A 85 -9.71 10.43 -7.86
N PRO A 86 -9.46 9.90 -9.07
CA PRO A 86 -10.51 9.30 -9.90
C PRO A 86 -11.14 8.04 -9.30
N PHE A 87 -10.39 7.34 -8.44
CA PHE A 87 -10.80 6.12 -7.76
C PHE A 87 -10.95 6.34 -6.25
N GLY A 88 -11.46 7.51 -5.85
CA GLY A 88 -11.62 7.89 -4.44
C GLY A 88 -12.22 6.79 -3.58
N ALA A 89 -11.44 6.31 -2.60
CA ALA A 89 -11.82 5.18 -1.76
C ALA A 89 -13.11 5.46 -0.97
N ASP A 90 -13.28 6.68 -0.49
CA ASP A 90 -14.45 7.18 0.25
C ASP A 90 -15.75 7.21 -0.58
N THR A 91 -15.62 7.33 -1.90
CA THR A 91 -16.72 7.42 -2.85
C THR A 91 -17.06 6.03 -3.39
N LEU A 92 -16.09 5.33 -3.99
CA LEU A 92 -16.32 4.03 -4.64
C LEU A 92 -16.67 2.92 -3.66
N ILE A 93 -16.25 3.00 -2.40
CA ILE A 93 -16.62 2.01 -1.37
C ILE A 93 -18.14 2.02 -1.07
N ARG A 94 -18.84 3.11 -1.40
CA ARG A 94 -20.28 3.24 -1.18
C ARG A 94 -21.10 2.65 -2.33
N GLU A 95 -20.47 2.44 -3.48
CA GLU A 95 -21.04 1.78 -4.64
C GLU A 95 -20.99 0.24 -4.46
N ASP A 96 -21.55 -0.50 -5.41
CA ASP A 96 -21.73 -1.96 -5.28
C ASP A 96 -20.69 -2.79 -6.03
N ASP A 97 -19.97 -2.21 -6.99
CA ASP A 97 -19.08 -2.96 -7.89
C ASP A 97 -17.98 -3.75 -7.15
N TRP A 98 -17.43 -3.20 -6.06
CA TRP A 98 -16.40 -3.90 -5.26
C TRP A 98 -16.92 -5.16 -4.55
N GLN A 99 -18.24 -5.28 -4.33
CA GLN A 99 -18.81 -6.46 -3.68
C GLN A 99 -18.73 -7.70 -4.58
N ALA A 100 -18.79 -7.51 -5.91
CA ALA A 100 -18.56 -8.59 -6.86
C ALA A 100 -17.12 -9.14 -6.76
N TRP A 101 -16.14 -8.28 -6.46
CA TRP A 101 -14.76 -8.68 -6.21
C TRP A 101 -14.61 -9.49 -4.92
N LEU A 102 -15.30 -9.09 -3.85
CA LEU A 102 -15.33 -9.86 -2.61
C LEU A 102 -15.98 -11.24 -2.85
N ALA A 103 -17.12 -11.30 -3.52
CA ALA A 103 -17.78 -12.57 -3.84
C ALA A 103 -16.88 -13.50 -4.66
N ALA A 104 -16.23 -12.98 -5.70
CA ALA A 104 -15.31 -13.74 -6.54
C ALA A 104 -14.06 -14.19 -5.76
N LEU A 105 -13.50 -13.35 -4.88
CA LEU A 105 -12.40 -13.72 -4.00
C LEU A 105 -12.78 -14.90 -3.12
N LEU A 106 -13.93 -14.81 -2.43
CA LEU A 106 -14.40 -15.85 -1.52
C LEU A 106 -14.75 -17.15 -2.26
N GLN A 107 -15.06 -17.10 -3.55
CA GLN A 107 -15.27 -18.29 -4.38
C GLN A 107 -13.95 -18.96 -4.79
N ARG A 108 -12.94 -18.18 -5.16
CA ARG A 108 -11.65 -18.69 -5.68
C ARG A 108 -10.67 -19.05 -4.57
N TYR A 109 -10.76 -18.38 -3.43
CA TYR A 109 -9.87 -18.61 -2.31
C TYR A 109 -10.17 -19.96 -1.64
N ALA A 110 -9.18 -20.85 -1.66
CA ALA A 110 -9.19 -22.11 -0.92
C ALA A 110 -8.53 -21.88 0.45
N PRO A 111 -9.30 -21.72 1.54
CA PRO A 111 -8.71 -21.46 2.85
C PRO A 111 -7.94 -22.69 3.37
N PRO A 112 -6.87 -22.48 4.16
CA PRO A 112 -6.31 -23.56 4.97
C PRO A 112 -7.36 -24.10 5.95
N ALA A 113 -7.18 -25.34 6.40
CA ALA A 113 -8.05 -26.01 7.36
C ALA A 113 -7.88 -25.47 8.80
N GLN A 114 -8.00 -24.15 8.97
CA GLN A 114 -7.94 -23.44 10.24
C GLN A 114 -9.34 -22.92 10.58
N PRO A 115 -9.93 -23.29 11.75
CA PRO A 115 -11.29 -22.91 12.10
C PRO A 115 -11.57 -21.40 12.03
N ALA A 116 -10.68 -20.57 12.58
CA ALA A 116 -10.83 -19.12 12.58
C ALA A 116 -10.91 -18.51 11.17
N VAL A 117 -10.16 -19.07 10.21
CA VAL A 117 -10.18 -18.64 8.80
C VAL A 117 -11.49 -19.06 8.13
N ILE A 118 -11.93 -20.29 8.38
CA ILE A 118 -13.20 -20.82 7.86
C ILE A 118 -14.37 -19.99 8.38
N ASP A 119 -14.36 -19.65 9.68
CA ASP A 119 -15.40 -18.84 10.31
C ASP A 119 -15.45 -17.42 9.73
N ALA A 120 -14.29 -16.78 9.53
CA ALA A 120 -14.19 -15.46 8.90
C ALA A 120 -14.78 -15.45 7.48
N ILE A 121 -14.42 -16.45 6.66
CA ILE A 121 -14.95 -16.59 5.29
C ILE A 121 -16.45 -16.87 5.31
N THR A 122 -16.90 -17.71 6.23
CA THR A 122 -18.33 -18.04 6.37
C THR A 122 -19.13 -16.81 6.76
N LEU A 123 -18.61 -15.98 7.68
CA LEU A 123 -19.22 -14.72 8.07
C LEU A 123 -19.31 -13.72 6.90
N LEU A 124 -18.25 -13.59 6.11
CA LEU A 124 -18.29 -12.73 4.91
C LEU A 124 -19.29 -13.23 3.86
N ARG A 125 -19.43 -14.55 3.69
CA ARG A 125 -20.38 -15.14 2.74
C ARG A 125 -21.84 -15.00 3.18
N SER A 126 -22.10 -14.94 4.49
CA SER A 126 -23.46 -14.86 5.05
C SER A 126 -23.94 -13.43 5.32
N ALA A 127 -23.02 -12.46 5.37
CA ALA A 127 -23.35 -11.06 5.56
C ALA A 127 -24.09 -10.48 4.34
N ASP A 128 -25.08 -9.62 4.61
CA ASP A 128 -25.77 -8.88 3.56
C ASP A 128 -24.93 -7.71 3.01
N SER A 129 -25.36 -7.16 1.88
CA SER A 129 -24.68 -6.05 1.19
C SER A 129 -24.51 -4.80 2.07
N GLY A 130 -25.48 -4.51 2.95
CA GLY A 130 -25.43 -3.37 3.86
C GLY A 130 -24.32 -3.54 4.91
N GLN A 131 -24.25 -4.72 5.52
CA GLN A 131 -23.23 -5.06 6.50
C GLN A 131 -21.83 -5.10 5.89
N LEU A 132 -21.68 -5.71 4.72
CA LEU A 132 -20.42 -5.73 3.97
C LEU A 132 -19.94 -4.30 3.69
N ARG A 133 -20.83 -3.42 3.22
CA ARG A 133 -20.51 -2.00 2.98
C ARG A 133 -20.12 -1.27 4.26
N SER A 134 -20.81 -1.53 5.37
CA SER A 134 -20.47 -0.94 6.67
C SER A 134 -19.03 -1.27 7.08
N TRP A 135 -18.65 -2.55 7.02
CA TRP A 135 -17.28 -2.98 7.31
C TRP A 135 -16.26 -2.41 6.33
N ALA A 136 -16.60 -2.35 5.04
CA ALA A 136 -15.70 -1.85 4.01
C ALA A 136 -15.43 -0.35 4.16
N VAL A 137 -16.47 0.45 4.44
CA VAL A 137 -16.36 1.88 4.77
C VAL A 137 -15.49 2.09 6.01
N ALA A 138 -15.74 1.31 7.07
CA ALA A 138 -14.94 1.38 8.29
C ALA A 138 -13.46 1.07 8.03
N LEU A 139 -13.18 0.01 7.26
CA LEU A 139 -11.83 -0.40 6.91
C LEU A 139 -11.06 0.69 6.15
N VAL A 140 -11.62 1.23 5.05
CA VAL A 140 -10.93 2.26 4.24
C VAL A 140 -10.81 3.61 4.96
N SER A 141 -11.65 3.85 5.97
CA SER A 141 -11.61 5.06 6.80
C SER A 141 -10.70 4.91 8.03
N GLY A 142 -10.07 3.75 8.23
CA GLY A 142 -9.20 3.48 9.38
C GLY A 142 -9.94 3.22 10.70
N GLN A 143 -11.25 2.98 10.67
CA GLN A 143 -12.07 2.68 11.85
C GLN A 143 -12.04 1.18 12.16
N TYR A 144 -10.85 0.65 12.44
CA TYR A 144 -10.61 -0.79 12.61
C TYR A 144 -11.44 -1.44 13.73
N SER A 145 -11.74 -0.70 14.80
CA SER A 145 -12.59 -1.17 15.91
C SER A 145 -14.02 -1.51 15.47
N MET A 146 -14.45 -1.05 14.29
CA MET A 146 -15.77 -1.31 13.73
C MET A 146 -15.78 -2.49 12.74
N VAL A 147 -14.63 -3.13 12.53
CA VAL A 147 -14.46 -4.29 11.65
C VAL A 147 -13.98 -5.47 12.49
N PRO A 148 -14.66 -6.63 12.49
CA PRO A 148 -14.12 -7.80 13.16
C PRO A 148 -12.73 -8.14 12.57
N ALA A 149 -11.70 -8.17 13.43
CA ALA A 149 -10.29 -8.22 13.01
C ALA A 149 -9.99 -9.39 12.05
N GLN A 150 -10.65 -10.54 12.25
CA GLN A 150 -10.50 -11.73 11.41
C GLN A 150 -11.00 -11.53 9.97
N LEU A 151 -11.84 -10.52 9.70
CA LEU A 151 -12.34 -10.22 8.36
C LEU A 151 -11.40 -9.32 7.56
N VAL A 152 -10.57 -8.52 8.25
CA VAL A 152 -9.72 -7.49 7.64
C VAL A 152 -8.87 -8.03 6.48
N PRO A 153 -8.15 -9.16 6.60
CA PRO A 153 -7.33 -9.66 5.51
C PRO A 153 -8.12 -9.93 4.23
N PHE A 154 -9.27 -10.59 4.34
CA PHE A 154 -10.08 -10.99 3.20
C PHE A 154 -10.82 -9.81 2.57
N LEU A 155 -11.38 -8.93 3.40
CA LEU A 155 -12.04 -7.72 2.93
C LEU A 155 -11.04 -6.78 2.26
N GLY A 156 -9.90 -6.51 2.92
CA GLY A 156 -8.83 -5.70 2.37
C GLY A 156 -8.26 -6.26 1.08
N ALA A 157 -8.12 -7.59 0.97
CA ALA A 157 -7.63 -8.22 -0.26
C ALA A 157 -8.58 -8.03 -1.45
N ALA A 158 -9.89 -8.15 -1.24
CA ALA A 158 -10.89 -7.90 -2.28
C ALA A 158 -10.85 -6.44 -2.76
N LEU A 159 -10.78 -5.50 -1.82
CA LEU A 159 -10.69 -4.07 -2.12
C LEU A 159 -9.38 -3.73 -2.87
N GLN A 160 -8.24 -4.29 -2.44
CA GLN A 160 -6.98 -4.09 -3.14
C GLN A 160 -7.03 -4.60 -4.58
N ALA A 161 -7.66 -5.77 -4.83
CA ALA A 161 -7.81 -6.32 -6.17
C ALA A 161 -8.69 -5.41 -7.05
N ALA A 162 -9.85 -4.98 -6.54
CA ALA A 162 -10.77 -4.10 -7.25
C ALA A 162 -10.12 -2.76 -7.62
N TRP A 163 -9.48 -2.08 -6.67
CA TRP A 163 -8.86 -0.77 -6.93
C TRP A 163 -7.62 -0.87 -7.81
N SER A 164 -6.84 -1.95 -7.70
CA SER A 164 -5.70 -2.17 -8.60
C SER A 164 -6.19 -2.44 -10.03
N HIS A 165 -7.27 -3.20 -10.19
CA HIS A 165 -7.89 -3.43 -11.48
C HIS A 165 -8.42 -2.13 -12.10
N TRP A 166 -9.21 -1.34 -11.36
CA TRP A 166 -9.73 -0.07 -11.89
C TRP A 166 -8.62 0.91 -12.28
N LEU A 167 -7.56 0.97 -11.49
CA LEU A 167 -6.38 1.77 -11.81
C LEU A 167 -5.70 1.31 -13.11
N LEU A 168 -5.51 -0.01 -13.30
CA LEU A 168 -4.85 -0.57 -14.48
C LEU A 168 -5.74 -0.54 -15.74
N SER A 169 -7.06 -0.51 -15.57
CA SER A 169 -8.04 -0.39 -16.66
C SER A 169 -8.24 1.05 -17.14
N ALA A 170 -7.65 2.04 -16.46
CA ALA A 170 -7.76 3.45 -16.82
C ALA A 170 -6.78 3.81 -17.95
N ALA A 171 -7.31 4.10 -19.14
CA ALA A 171 -6.50 4.65 -20.22
C ALA A 171 -6.12 6.11 -19.94
N ASP A 172 -4.93 6.52 -20.41
CA ASP A 172 -4.45 7.91 -20.40
C ASP A 172 -4.55 8.63 -19.05
N LEU A 173 -4.32 7.89 -17.96
CA LEU A 173 -4.45 8.42 -16.61
C LEU A 173 -3.36 9.46 -16.30
N GLN A 174 -3.74 10.74 -16.30
CA GLN A 174 -2.85 11.84 -15.90
C GLN A 174 -3.21 12.33 -14.50
N LEU A 175 -2.44 11.89 -13.51
CA LEU A 175 -2.61 12.32 -12.13
C LEU A 175 -1.60 13.41 -11.76
N LYS A 176 -2.05 14.31 -10.91
CA LYS A 176 -1.24 15.39 -10.34
C LYS A 176 -1.00 15.12 -8.85
N PRO A 177 0.06 15.68 -8.25
CA PRO A 177 0.20 15.70 -6.81
C PRO A 177 -1.06 16.30 -6.16
N GLY A 178 -1.60 15.63 -5.16
CA GLY A 178 -2.65 16.18 -4.30
C GLY A 178 -2.07 17.07 -3.20
N ASP A 179 -2.95 17.63 -2.37
CA ASP A 179 -2.55 18.55 -1.29
C ASP A 179 -1.79 17.85 -0.16
N SER A 180 -2.03 16.55 0.07
CA SER A 180 -1.31 15.75 1.07
C SER A 180 -0.28 14.87 0.40
N LEU A 181 0.97 14.95 0.85
CA LEU A 181 2.04 14.05 0.40
C LEU A 181 1.73 12.58 0.70
N SER A 182 1.02 12.32 1.81
CA SER A 182 0.73 10.97 2.31
C SER A 182 -0.46 10.28 1.65
N GLN A 183 -1.23 10.99 0.81
CA GLN A 183 -2.43 10.45 0.16
C GLN A 183 -2.16 10.11 -1.31
N CYS A 184 -2.66 8.95 -1.73
CA CYS A 184 -2.53 8.47 -3.10
C CYS A 184 -3.29 9.39 -4.07
N PRO A 185 -2.67 9.88 -5.15
CA PRO A 185 -3.35 10.72 -6.13
C PRO A 185 -4.39 9.95 -6.96
N ALA A 186 -4.35 8.61 -6.95
CA ALA A 186 -5.32 7.78 -7.69
C ALA A 186 -6.59 7.50 -6.89
N CYS A 187 -6.48 7.21 -5.59
CA CYS A 187 -7.62 6.75 -4.78
C CYS A 187 -7.79 7.46 -3.42
N GLY A 188 -6.94 8.42 -3.08
CA GLY A 188 -6.97 9.15 -1.81
C GLY A 188 -6.50 8.35 -0.58
N SER A 189 -6.28 7.04 -0.72
CA SER A 189 -5.84 6.19 0.40
C SER A 189 -4.41 6.53 0.85
N PRO A 190 -4.08 6.35 2.14
CA PRO A 190 -2.76 6.64 2.69
C PRO A 190 -1.65 5.74 2.13
N ALA A 191 -0.42 6.26 2.13
CA ALA A 191 0.82 5.55 1.80
C ALA A 191 1.17 4.49 2.86
N MET A 192 1.10 3.20 2.51
CA MET A 192 1.46 2.10 3.40
C MET A 192 2.95 2.11 3.78
N ILE A 193 3.79 2.39 2.79
CA ILE A 193 5.26 2.36 2.91
C ILE A 193 5.87 3.26 1.82
N GLY A 194 7.12 3.68 2.00
CA GLY A 194 7.91 4.28 0.93
C GLY A 194 8.94 3.31 0.33
N VAL A 195 9.35 3.57 -0.91
CA VAL A 195 10.36 2.81 -1.65
C VAL A 195 11.39 3.78 -2.22
N VAL A 196 12.67 3.51 -1.96
CA VAL A 196 13.82 4.23 -2.50
C VAL A 196 14.42 3.40 -3.62
N ARG A 197 14.33 3.92 -4.85
CA ARG A 197 14.78 3.22 -6.07
C ARG A 197 16.30 3.29 -6.19
N HIS A 198 16.91 2.27 -6.82
CA HIS A 198 18.38 2.13 -6.90
C HIS A 198 18.93 2.02 -8.32
N ARG A 199 18.08 2.13 -9.36
CA ARG A 199 18.45 1.85 -10.76
C ARG A 199 18.25 3.04 -11.68
N GLY A 200 19.22 3.25 -12.56
CA GLY A 200 19.16 4.21 -13.67
C GLY A 200 18.90 5.65 -13.22
N LYS A 201 18.18 6.40 -14.05
CA LYS A 201 17.80 7.81 -13.81
C LYS A 201 16.90 8.03 -12.58
N HIS A 202 16.43 6.97 -11.94
CA HIS A 202 15.58 7.03 -10.76
C HIS A 202 16.34 6.68 -9.47
N ASN A 203 17.66 6.48 -9.54
CA ASN A 203 18.46 6.15 -8.38
C ASN A 203 18.31 7.21 -7.27
N GLY A 204 18.06 6.74 -6.05
CA GLY A 204 17.83 7.56 -4.87
C GLY A 204 16.43 8.17 -4.78
N LEU A 205 15.58 8.11 -5.80
CA LEU A 205 14.25 8.71 -5.74
C LEU A 205 13.34 7.93 -4.79
N ARG A 206 12.57 8.67 -3.99
CA ARG A 206 11.56 8.13 -3.07
C ARG A 206 10.19 8.15 -3.75
N TYR A 207 9.54 7.01 -3.71
CA TYR A 207 8.14 6.83 -4.06
C TYR A 207 7.38 6.36 -2.84
N LEU A 208 6.13 6.78 -2.68
CA LEU A 208 5.21 6.22 -1.70
C LEU A 208 4.33 5.18 -2.38
N VAL A 209 3.99 4.11 -1.67
CA VAL A 209 3.17 3.01 -2.19
C VAL A 209 1.81 3.04 -1.52
N CYS A 210 0.75 3.13 -2.33
CA CYS A 210 -0.62 3.18 -1.84
C CYS A 210 -1.01 1.89 -1.10
N SER A 211 -1.68 2.03 0.05
CA SER A 211 -2.23 0.90 0.84
C SER A 211 -3.35 0.13 0.14
N LEU A 212 -4.04 0.75 -0.82
CA LEU A 212 -5.22 0.21 -1.50
C LEU A 212 -4.93 -0.18 -2.96
N CYS A 213 -4.63 0.77 -3.83
CA CYS A 213 -4.47 0.51 -5.28
C CYS A 213 -3.03 0.19 -5.72
N ALA A 214 -2.06 0.16 -4.80
CA ALA A 214 -0.64 -0.04 -5.06
C ALA A 214 0.02 0.94 -6.05
N CYS A 215 -0.66 2.03 -6.41
CA CYS A 215 -0.05 3.14 -7.13
C CYS A 215 1.16 3.69 -6.36
N GLU A 216 2.22 3.99 -7.09
CA GLU A 216 3.39 4.66 -6.54
C GLU A 216 3.47 6.11 -7.01
N TRP A 217 3.73 7.04 -6.09
CA TRP A 217 3.92 8.45 -6.44
C TRP A 217 5.18 9.04 -5.79
N HIS A 218 5.86 9.88 -6.55
CA HIS A 218 7.12 10.49 -6.15
C HIS A 218 6.88 11.55 -5.07
N VAL A 219 7.70 11.51 -4.02
CA VAL A 219 7.81 12.56 -3.02
C VAL A 219 9.27 12.87 -2.77
N VAL A 220 9.57 14.13 -2.45
CA VAL A 220 10.94 14.56 -2.16
C VAL A 220 11.49 13.78 -0.95
N ARG A 221 12.77 13.36 -1.03
CA ARG A 221 13.46 12.70 0.09
C ARG A 221 13.63 13.66 1.27
N VAL A 222 13.85 13.10 2.46
CA VAL A 222 14.18 13.86 3.68
C VAL A 222 13.09 14.90 3.97
N LYS A 223 11.84 14.47 3.90
CA LYS A 223 10.66 15.26 4.22
C LYS A 223 9.62 14.32 4.83
N CYS A 224 9.15 14.65 6.03
CA CYS A 224 8.06 13.92 6.66
C CYS A 224 6.81 14.04 5.78
N VAL A 225 6.20 12.92 5.40
CA VAL A 225 5.02 12.91 4.52
C VAL A 225 3.74 13.37 5.23
N TYR A 226 3.79 13.57 6.55
CA TYR A 226 2.64 13.95 7.37
C TYR A 226 2.67 15.43 7.75
N CYS A 227 3.74 15.91 8.39
CA CYS A 227 3.86 17.31 8.82
C CYS A 227 4.75 18.16 7.90
N GLU A 228 5.31 17.57 6.84
CA GLU A 228 6.12 18.25 5.83
C GLU A 228 7.43 18.88 6.32
N SER A 229 7.81 18.64 7.58
CA SER A 229 9.11 19.02 8.12
C SER A 229 10.23 18.17 7.53
N SER A 230 11.36 18.81 7.20
CA SER A 230 12.63 18.17 6.87
C SER A 230 13.64 18.19 8.03
N LYS A 231 13.24 18.70 9.21
CA LYS A 231 14.13 18.91 10.35
C LYS A 231 14.15 17.69 11.27
N GLY A 232 15.35 17.19 11.56
CA GLY A 232 15.59 16.17 12.59
C GLY A 232 14.93 14.83 12.30
N LEU A 233 14.77 14.47 11.03
CA LEU A 233 14.31 13.13 10.67
C LEU A 233 15.42 12.12 10.95
N ASP A 234 15.08 11.04 11.65
CA ASP A 234 15.98 9.93 11.92
C ASP A 234 15.51 8.68 11.18
N TYR A 235 16.44 7.76 10.94
CA TYR A 235 16.20 6.53 10.20
C TYR A 235 16.59 5.34 11.06
N LEU A 236 15.60 4.63 11.57
CA LEU A 236 15.78 3.51 12.49
C LEU A 236 15.57 2.18 11.74
N SER A 237 16.40 1.19 12.02
CA SER A 237 16.19 -0.18 11.56
C SER A 237 16.30 -1.12 12.76
N PHE A 238 15.82 -2.35 12.60
CA PHE A 238 16.23 -3.38 13.55
C PHE A 238 17.71 -3.71 13.38
N GLU A 239 18.34 -4.00 14.51
CA GLU A 239 19.63 -4.69 14.51
C GLU A 239 19.41 -6.15 14.09
N ASP A 240 20.18 -6.58 13.11
CA ASP A 240 20.20 -7.93 12.57
C ASP A 240 21.62 -8.20 12.06
N ASP A 241 22.19 -9.35 12.42
CA ASP A 241 23.54 -9.75 12.00
C ASP A 241 23.71 -9.79 10.46
N ARG A 242 22.60 -9.85 9.71
CA ARG A 242 22.60 -9.86 8.24
C ARG A 242 22.96 -8.52 7.59
N HIS A 243 22.72 -7.39 8.27
CA HIS A 243 22.94 -6.07 7.70
C HIS A 243 23.46 -5.09 8.74
N ALA A 244 24.48 -4.30 8.38
CA ALA A 244 24.79 -3.10 9.16
C ALA A 244 23.54 -2.18 9.20
N ALA A 245 23.32 -1.47 10.30
CA ALA A 245 22.11 -0.63 10.47
C ALA A 245 21.92 0.38 9.32
N ASN A 246 23.01 0.97 8.82
CA ASN A 246 22.98 1.88 7.67
C ASN A 246 22.81 1.18 6.31
N GLN A 247 22.73 -0.14 6.26
CA GLN A 247 22.53 -0.98 5.06
C GLN A 247 21.27 -1.87 5.17
N ALA A 248 20.48 -1.73 6.23
CA ALA A 248 19.22 -2.45 6.37
C ALA A 248 18.25 -2.16 5.18
N PRO A 249 17.70 -3.19 4.52
CA PRO A 249 16.75 -3.01 3.41
C PRO A 249 15.46 -2.28 3.79
N LEU A 250 15.05 -2.37 5.05
CA LEU A 250 13.90 -1.67 5.61
C LEU A 250 14.35 -0.76 6.75
N ARG A 251 13.94 0.50 6.70
CA ARG A 251 14.19 1.49 7.76
C ARG A 251 12.92 2.31 8.01
N ALA A 252 12.62 2.67 9.24
CA ALA A 252 11.59 3.64 9.58
C ALA A 252 12.17 5.05 9.56
N GLU A 253 11.60 5.92 8.71
CA GLU A 253 11.78 7.37 8.83
C GLU A 253 10.90 7.87 9.97
N VAL A 254 11.51 8.30 11.07
CA VAL A 254 10.81 8.82 12.24
C VAL A 254 10.87 10.36 12.25
N CYS A 255 9.76 10.99 12.61
CA CYS A 255 9.66 12.44 12.67
C CYS A 255 9.40 12.89 14.11
N PRO A 256 10.36 13.53 14.80
CA PRO A 256 10.14 14.05 16.15
C PRO A 256 9.18 15.26 16.19
N GLY A 257 8.94 15.91 15.04
CA GLY A 257 8.03 17.05 14.97
C GLY A 257 6.56 16.67 15.10
N CYS A 258 6.16 15.47 14.66
CA CYS A 258 4.78 14.99 14.73
C CYS A 258 4.63 13.61 15.40
N ASN A 259 5.73 13.07 15.94
CA ASN A 259 5.79 11.73 16.55
C ASN A 259 5.17 10.65 15.67
N SER A 260 5.43 10.70 14.37
CA SER A 260 4.96 9.68 13.41
C SER A 260 6.14 9.04 12.72
N TYR A 261 5.92 7.86 12.14
CA TYR A 261 6.91 7.21 11.29
C TYR A 261 6.30 6.68 10.00
N LEU A 262 7.15 6.52 8.99
CA LEU A 262 6.87 5.76 7.79
C LEU A 262 8.02 4.78 7.52
N LYS A 263 7.71 3.51 7.33
CA LYS A 263 8.68 2.53 6.85
C LYS A 263 9.10 2.86 5.41
N LEU A 264 10.37 2.63 5.11
CA LEU A 264 11.01 2.86 3.82
C LEU A 264 11.80 1.61 3.40
N LEU A 265 11.52 1.13 2.20
CA LEU A 265 12.32 0.12 1.53
C LEU A 265 13.43 0.75 0.72
N TYR A 266 14.63 0.21 0.84
CA TYR A 266 15.80 0.62 0.09
C TYR A 266 16.20 -0.48 -0.85
N LEU A 267 15.77 -0.36 -2.11
CA LEU A 267 15.96 -1.41 -3.11
C LEU A 267 17.44 -1.62 -3.47
N GLU A 268 18.33 -0.71 -3.09
CA GLU A 268 19.78 -0.89 -3.23
C GLU A 268 20.30 -2.04 -2.36
N ASN A 269 19.64 -2.31 -1.23
CA ASN A 269 20.02 -3.32 -0.25
C ASN A 269 19.19 -4.60 -0.39
N ASP A 270 18.03 -4.54 -1.05
CA ASP A 270 17.24 -5.70 -1.47
C ASP A 270 16.44 -5.35 -2.74
N ALA A 271 16.99 -5.72 -3.89
CA ALA A 271 16.43 -5.37 -5.19
C ALA A 271 15.07 -6.05 -5.47
N ASP A 272 14.78 -7.14 -4.78
CA ASP A 272 13.57 -7.94 -4.93
C ASP A 272 12.57 -7.70 -3.77
N ALA A 273 12.79 -6.67 -2.94
CA ALA A 273 11.87 -6.32 -1.89
C ALA A 273 10.53 -5.84 -2.47
N GLU A 274 9.45 -6.22 -1.80
CA GLU A 274 8.09 -5.82 -2.17
C GLU A 274 7.42 -5.14 -0.97
N ALA A 275 6.68 -4.06 -1.25
CA ALA A 275 6.12 -3.14 -0.28
C ALA A 275 5.26 -3.79 0.82
N LEU A 276 4.25 -4.56 0.42
CA LEU A 276 3.28 -5.15 1.36
C LEU A 276 3.93 -6.24 2.21
N SER A 277 4.71 -7.11 1.57
CA SER A 277 5.38 -8.24 2.20
C SER A 277 6.45 -7.81 3.18
N ALA A 278 7.23 -6.77 2.85
CA ALA A 278 8.21 -6.23 3.76
C ALA A 278 7.57 -5.52 4.96
N ASP A 279 6.41 -4.88 4.76
CA ASP A 279 5.66 -4.30 5.86
C ASP A 279 5.13 -5.39 6.83
N LEU A 280 4.49 -6.43 6.32
CA LEU A 280 3.95 -7.54 7.13
C LEU A 280 5.02 -8.40 7.81
N SER A 281 6.23 -8.49 7.24
CA SER A 281 7.34 -9.25 7.84
C SER A 281 8.16 -8.43 8.84
N SER A 282 7.80 -7.17 9.09
CA SER A 282 8.54 -6.27 9.98
C SER A 282 7.69 -5.69 11.10
N LEU A 283 6.64 -6.39 11.52
CA LEU A 283 5.70 -5.91 12.56
C LEU A 283 6.36 -5.61 13.91
N LEU A 284 7.45 -6.32 14.22
CA LEU A 284 8.23 -6.02 15.42
C LEU A 284 8.75 -4.56 15.42
N LEU A 285 8.96 -3.96 14.25
CA LEU A 285 9.56 -2.62 14.14
C LEU A 285 8.49 -1.61 14.49
N ASP A 286 7.26 -1.87 14.06
CA ASP A 286 6.10 -1.09 14.49
C ASP A 286 5.93 -1.15 16.01
N MET A 287 6.03 -2.34 16.61
CA MET A 287 5.91 -2.52 18.06
C MET A 287 7.00 -1.74 18.82
N ARG A 288 8.24 -1.78 18.35
CA ARG A 288 9.35 -1.04 18.97
C ARG A 288 9.13 0.48 18.86
N LEU A 289 8.72 0.96 17.69
CA LEU A 289 8.46 2.38 17.45
C LEU A 289 7.26 2.90 18.25
N ALA A 290 6.21 2.08 18.42
CA ALA A 290 5.08 2.40 19.28
C ALA A 290 5.51 2.55 20.74
N GLN A 291 6.37 1.66 21.25
CA GLN A 291 6.96 1.79 22.60
C GLN A 291 7.81 3.05 22.77
N ASP A 292 8.46 3.51 21.69
CA ASP A 292 9.22 4.76 21.67
C ASP A 292 8.33 6.01 21.47
N GLY A 293 7.01 5.85 21.40
CA GLY A 293 6.03 6.93 21.31
C GLY A 293 5.76 7.44 19.89
N TYR A 294 6.22 6.72 18.86
CA TYR A 294 5.92 7.04 17.47
C TYR A 294 4.66 6.33 16.97
N GLN A 295 3.81 7.08 16.27
CA GLN A 295 2.55 6.61 15.73
C GLN A 295 2.66 6.23 14.26
N ARG A 296 2.04 5.11 13.91
CA ARG A 296 1.82 4.72 12.52
C ARG A 296 0.50 5.28 12.04
N LEU A 297 0.54 6.15 11.03
CA LEU A 297 -0.67 6.79 10.50
C LEU A 297 -1.23 6.07 9.26
N ALA A 298 -0.49 5.12 8.69
CA ALA A 298 -0.90 4.43 7.49
C ALA A 298 -1.14 2.92 7.71
N PRO A 299 -2.30 2.40 7.26
CA PRO A 299 -2.69 1.02 7.40
C PRO A 299 -1.93 0.06 6.48
N ASN A 300 -1.94 -1.22 6.87
CA ASN A 300 -1.84 -2.35 5.96
C ASN A 300 -3.22 -3.02 5.90
N LEU A 301 -3.89 -2.98 4.75
CA LEU A 301 -5.26 -3.48 4.65
C LEU A 301 -5.38 -5.01 4.81
N LEU A 302 -4.25 -5.74 4.89
CA LEU A 302 -4.27 -7.18 5.13
C LEU A 302 -4.05 -7.56 6.60
N LEU A 303 -3.90 -6.57 7.49
CA LEU A 303 -3.67 -6.76 8.92
C LEU A 303 -4.53 -5.78 9.72
N ALA A 304 -5.33 -6.30 10.65
CA ALA A 304 -5.97 -5.46 11.65
C ALA A 304 -4.90 -5.02 12.68
N PRO A 305 -4.83 -3.73 13.06
CA PRO A 305 -4.14 -3.33 14.28
C PRO A 305 -4.71 -4.14 15.45
N GLY A 306 -3.85 -4.64 16.34
CA GLY A 306 -4.33 -5.24 17.58
C GLY A 306 -5.04 -4.19 18.44
N ASP A 307 -5.94 -4.64 19.31
CA ASP A 307 -6.53 -3.77 20.33
C ASP A 307 -5.40 -3.31 21.28
N GLU A 308 -5.13 -2.00 21.33
CA GLU A 308 -4.39 -1.36 22.44
C GLU A 308 -5.34 -0.99 23.58
#